data_AF-A0A3M0MAJ9-F1
#
_entry.id   AF-A0A3M0MAJ9-F1
#
_cell.length_a   1.000
_cell.length_b   1.000
_cell.length_c   1.000
_cell.angle_alpha   90.00
_cell.angle_beta   90.00
_cell.angle_gamma   90.00
#
_symmetry.space_group_name_H-M   'P 1'
#
loop_
_entity.id
_entity.type
_entity.pdbx_description
1 polymer ?
#
loop_
_entity_poly.entity_id
_entity_poly.type
_entity_poly.pdbx_seq_one_letter_code
_entity_poly.pdbx_strand_id
1 'polypeptide(L)'
;MDDPDIDPTCPLCGRPIPPEAPQSRHHLIPRLRGGKGGPTVLLHQVCHSTIHKTLTETELARRCNTVEALRSHPELARFFVWVAKRPPGWKGKIR
;
A
#
# COMPACT_ATOMS: atom_id res chain seq x y z
N MET A 1 14.37 -20.00 -6.62
CA MET A 1 15.25 -19.67 -5.49
C MET A 1 14.53 -18.57 -4.73
N ASP A 2 13.61 -18.97 -3.87
CA ASP A 2 12.89 -18.07 -2.98
C ASP A 2 13.67 -18.10 -1.68
N ASP A 3 14.46 -17.06 -1.44
CA ASP A 3 15.28 -16.92 -0.23
C ASP A 3 14.33 -16.66 0.95
N PRO A 4 14.19 -17.60 1.91
CA PRO A 4 13.12 -17.57 2.91
C PRO A 4 13.31 -16.51 4.00
N ASP A 5 14.44 -15.79 4.00
CA ASP A 5 14.83 -14.88 5.10
C ASP A 5 14.66 -13.38 4.80
N ILE A 6 14.15 -13.00 3.61
CA ILE A 6 13.92 -11.58 3.28
C ILE A 6 12.42 -11.27 3.24
N ASP A 7 11.95 -10.56 4.27
CA ASP A 7 10.60 -10.02 4.31
C ASP A 7 10.31 -9.15 3.07
N PRO A 8 9.15 -9.33 2.41
CA PRO A 8 8.79 -8.52 1.26
C PRO A 8 8.68 -7.04 1.66
N THR A 9 9.19 -6.14 0.82
CA THR A 9 9.15 -4.70 1.12
C THR A 9 7.87 -4.06 0.60
N CYS A 10 7.21 -3.26 1.44
CA CYS A 10 6.05 -2.47 1.04
C CYS A 10 6.47 -1.37 0.05
N PRO A 11 6.00 -1.38 -1.21
CA PRO A 11 6.45 -0.43 -2.24
C PRO A 11 6.06 1.03 -1.96
N LEU A 12 5.10 1.28 -1.05
CA LEU A 12 4.64 2.63 -0.71
C LEU A 12 5.47 3.27 0.41
N CYS A 13 5.66 2.55 1.52
CA CYS A 13 6.35 3.09 2.70
C CYS A 13 7.81 2.62 2.84
N GLY A 14 8.25 1.66 2.03
CA GLY A 14 9.62 1.15 2.03
C GLY A 14 10.00 0.26 3.22
N ARG A 15 9.06 -0.04 4.14
CA ARG A 15 9.32 -0.95 5.27
C ARG A 15 9.18 -2.41 4.84
N PRO A 16 9.95 -3.35 5.44
CA PRO A 16 9.68 -4.77 5.32
C PRO A 16 8.27 -5.10 5.88
N ILE A 17 7.65 -6.12 5.31
CA ILE A 17 6.36 -6.67 5.73
C ILE A 17 6.63 -8.04 6.36
N PRO A 18 6.92 -8.10 7.66
CA PRO A 18 7.13 -9.37 8.32
C PRO A 18 5.83 -10.19 8.31
N PRO A 19 5.90 -11.53 8.34
CA PRO A 19 4.74 -12.40 8.18
C PRO A 19 3.65 -12.15 9.23
N GLU A 20 4.02 -11.75 10.45
CA GLU A 20 3.09 -11.40 11.52
C GLU A 20 2.46 -9.99 11.40
N ALA A 21 2.98 -9.13 10.52
CA ALA A 21 2.37 -7.85 10.24
C ALA A 21 1.09 -8.04 9.42
N PRO A 22 -0.04 -7.41 9.81
CA PRO A 22 -1.24 -7.40 9.00
C PRO A 22 -0.94 -6.84 7.60
N GLN A 23 -1.26 -7.62 6.57
CA GLN A 23 -0.91 -7.34 5.19
C GLN A 23 -2.00 -7.80 4.24
N SER A 24 -2.10 -7.15 3.09
CA SER A 24 -3.09 -7.50 2.07
C SER A 24 -2.63 -7.06 0.68
N ARG A 25 -3.13 -7.76 -0.34
CA ARG A 25 -2.90 -7.37 -1.74
C ARG A 25 -3.85 -6.25 -2.13
N HIS A 26 -3.30 -5.16 -2.63
CA HIS A 26 -4.04 -4.02 -3.15
C HIS A 26 -4.06 -4.05 -4.68
N HIS A 27 -5.22 -3.80 -5.28
CA HIS A 27 -5.37 -3.67 -6.72
C HIS A 27 -5.16 -2.22 -7.12
N LEU A 28 -4.13 -1.95 -7.92
CA LEU A 28 -3.82 -0.57 -8.35
C LEU A 28 -4.93 -0.01 -9.26
N ILE A 29 -5.62 -0.88 -10.00
CA ILE A 29 -6.84 -0.56 -10.73
C ILE A 29 -7.99 -1.30 -10.03
N PRO A 30 -9.03 -0.62 -9.53
CA PRO A 30 -10.18 -1.27 -8.92
C PRO A 30 -10.79 -2.34 -9.83
N ARG A 31 -11.16 -3.48 -9.25
CA ARG A 31 -11.80 -4.58 -9.99
C ARG A 31 -13.06 -4.14 -10.72
N LEU A 32 -13.85 -3.24 -10.11
CA LEU A 32 -15.07 -2.64 -10.67
C LEU A 32 -14.81 -1.65 -11.81
N ARG A 33 -13.55 -1.31 -12.09
CA ARG A 33 -13.12 -0.41 -13.17
C ARG A 33 -12.25 -1.14 -14.19
N GLY A 34 -12.43 -2.45 -14.34
CA GLY A 34 -11.70 -3.27 -15.31
C GLY A 34 -10.36 -3.82 -14.81
N GLY A 35 -9.99 -3.61 -13.55
CA GLY A 35 -8.73 -4.10 -12.97
C GLY A 35 -8.71 -5.60 -12.60
N LYS A 36 -9.67 -6.41 -13.06
CA LYS A 36 -9.70 -7.85 -12.79
C LYS A 36 -8.53 -8.52 -13.50
N GLY A 37 -7.60 -9.09 -12.73
CA GLY A 37 -6.33 -9.64 -13.26
C GLY A 37 -5.25 -8.58 -13.50
N GLY A 38 -5.50 -7.32 -13.11
CA GLY A 38 -4.52 -6.25 -13.17
C GLY A 38 -3.43 -6.35 -12.11
N PRO A 39 -2.43 -5.45 -12.15
CA PRO A 39 -1.30 -5.49 -11.22
C PRO A 39 -1.78 -5.32 -9.78
N THR A 40 -1.30 -6.21 -8.92
CA THR A 40 -1.50 -6.15 -7.47
C THR A 40 -0.18 -5.98 -6.76
N VAL A 41 -0.18 -5.25 -5.65
CA VAL A 41 0.99 -5.05 -4.80
C VAL A 41 0.69 -5.50 -3.38
N LEU A 42 1.66 -6.14 -2.74
CA LEU A 42 1.57 -6.51 -1.33
C LEU A 42 1.88 -5.28 -0.47
N LEU A 43 0.96 -4.92 0.42
CA LEU A 43 1.09 -3.76 1.30
C LEU A 43 0.83 -4.17 2.75
N HIS A 44 1.38 -3.40 3.70
CA HIS A 44 0.85 -3.40 5.06
C HIS A 44 -0.63 -2.98 5.04
N GLN A 45 -1.43 -3.60 5.90
CA GLN A 45 -2.86 -3.30 6.05
C GLN A 45 -3.11 -1.82 6.34
N VAL A 46 -2.22 -1.17 7.11
CA VAL A 46 -2.32 0.26 7.41
C VAL A 46 -2.13 1.13 6.17
N CYS A 47 -1.16 0.80 5.30
CA CYS A 47 -0.93 1.52 4.05
C CYS A 47 -2.12 1.34 3.08
N HIS A 48 -2.62 0.11 2.97
CA HIS A 48 -3.81 -0.20 2.18
C HIS A 48 -5.03 0.57 2.69
N SER A 49 -5.27 0.56 4.00
CA SER A 49 -6.39 1.26 4.63
C SER A 49 -6.31 2.78 4.40
N THR A 50 -5.12 3.37 4.46
CA THR A 50 -4.94 4.80 4.19
C THR A 50 -5.30 5.16 2.74
N ILE A 51 -4.93 4.32 1.75
CA ILE A 51 -5.33 4.57 0.35
C ILE A 51 -6.84 4.69 0.22
N HIS A 52 -7.59 3.74 0.77
CA HIS A 52 -9.06 3.74 0.67
C HIS A 52 -9.76 4.78 1.54
N LYS A 53 -9.06 5.35 2.54
CA LYS A 53 -9.55 6.50 3.30
C LYS A 53 -9.31 7.83 2.59
N THR A 54 -8.22 7.93 1.83
CA THR A 54 -7.82 9.17 1.15
C THR A 54 -8.42 9.28 -0.25
N LEU A 55 -8.54 8.16 -0.98
CA LEU A 55 -8.94 8.16 -2.38
C LEU A 55 -10.24 7.37 -2.58
N THR A 56 -11.15 7.94 -3.36
CA THR A 56 -12.27 7.17 -3.92
C THR A 56 -11.78 6.18 -4.97
N GLU A 57 -12.57 5.14 -5.27
CA GLU A 57 -12.24 4.19 -6.36
C GLU A 57 -12.07 4.90 -7.72
N THR A 58 -12.81 5.98 -7.96
CA THR A 58 -12.72 6.74 -9.21
C THR A 58 -11.41 7.52 -9.30
N GLU A 59 -10.97 8.17 -8.22
CA GLU A 59 -9.68 8.88 -8.19
C GLU A 59 -8.52 7.90 -8.31
N LEU A 60 -8.59 6.77 -7.60
CA LEU A 60 -7.61 5.70 -7.68
C LEU A 60 -7.47 5.20 -9.13
N ALA A 61 -8.57 4.87 -9.79
CA ALA A 61 -8.56 4.36 -11.16
C ALA A 61 -8.01 5.36 -12.20
N ARG A 62 -8.27 6.66 -12.01
CA ARG A 62 -7.93 7.69 -13.01
C ARG A 62 -6.57 8.33 -12.82
N ARG A 63 -6.14 8.53 -11.58
CA ARG A 63 -4.98 9.38 -11.26
C ARG A 63 -3.93 8.69 -10.40
N CYS A 64 -4.28 7.60 -9.71
CA CYS A 64 -3.39 6.94 -8.74
C CYS A 64 -3.33 5.43 -8.95
N ASN A 65 -3.32 4.98 -10.20
CA ASN A 65 -3.35 3.56 -10.57
C ASN A 65 -1.95 2.92 -10.74
N THR A 66 -0.92 3.58 -10.21
CA THR A 66 0.46 3.07 -10.14
C THR A 66 1.05 3.35 -8.76
N VAL A 67 2.11 2.62 -8.39
CA VAL A 67 2.82 2.84 -7.12
C VAL A 67 3.40 4.26 -7.08
N GLU A 68 3.97 4.72 -8.18
CA GLU A 68 4.59 6.03 -8.34
C GLU A 68 3.55 7.14 -8.13
N ALA A 69 2.36 6.98 -8.72
CA ALA A 69 1.27 7.93 -8.57
C ALA A 69 0.74 7.97 -7.13
N LEU A 70 0.60 6.81 -6.48
CA LEU A 70 0.24 6.74 -5.05
C LEU A 70 1.29 7.42 -4.17
N ARG A 71 2.58 7.21 -4.44
CA ARG A 71 3.68 7.86 -3.70
C ARG A 71 3.79 9.36 -3.96
N SER A 72 3.31 9.83 -5.11
CA SER A 72 3.32 11.24 -5.48
C SER A 72 2.08 12.00 -5.00
N HIS A 73 1.02 11.31 -4.57
CA HIS A 73 -0.18 11.95 -4.04
C HIS A 73 0.16 12.67 -2.72
N PRO A 74 -0.13 13.98 -2.57
CA PRO A 74 0.44 14.81 -1.51
C PRO A 74 0.09 14.32 -0.09
N GLU A 75 -1.16 13.89 0.13
CA GLU A 75 -1.57 13.36 1.44
C GLU A 75 -0.97 11.98 1.75
N LEU A 76 -0.92 11.11 0.74
CA LEU A 76 -0.37 9.76 0.89
C LEU A 76 1.14 9.79 1.07
N ALA A 77 1.84 10.63 0.31
CA ALA A 77 3.29 10.84 0.41
C ALA A 77 3.70 11.22 1.85
N ARG A 78 2.98 12.19 2.45
CA ARG A 78 3.21 12.61 3.84
C ARG A 78 3.00 11.47 4.81
N PHE A 79 1.94 10.68 4.62
CA PHE A 79 1.68 9.51 5.44
C PHE A 79 2.78 8.44 5.28
N PHE A 80 3.22 8.14 4.06
CA PHE A 80 4.24 7.13 3.80
C PHE A 80 5.60 7.51 4.39
N VAL A 81 6.01 8.76 4.26
CA VAL A 81 7.25 9.28 4.89
C VAL A 81 7.17 9.19 6.42
N TRP A 82 6.00 9.47 6.99
CA TRP A 82 5.80 9.39 8.43
C TRP A 82 5.77 7.95 8.94
N VAL A 83 5.03 7.05 8.28
CA VAL A 83 4.88 5.65 8.70
C VAL A 83 6.17 4.85 8.48
N ALA A 84 7.01 5.24 7.52
CA ALA A 84 8.33 4.63 7.29
C ALA A 84 9.23 4.68 8.54
N LYS A 85 9.00 5.63 9.45
CA LYS A 85 9.74 5.78 10.71
C LYS A 85 9.21 4.90 11.85
N ARG A 86 8.17 4.08 11.61
CA ARG A 86 7.56 3.17 12.59
C ARG A 86 8.12 1.75 12.44
N PRO A 87 8.09 0.93 13.51
CA PRO A 87 8.47 -0.48 13.40
C PRO A 87 7.71 -1.21 12.27
N PRO A 88 8.30 -2.22 11.60
CA PRO A 88 7.66 -2.95 10.50
C PRO A 88 6.27 -3.51 10.85
N GLY A 89 6.15 -4.11 12.04
CA GLY A 89 4.88 -4.65 12.57
C GLY A 89 3.89 -3.61 13.12
N TRP A 90 4.16 -2.31 12.98
CA TRP A 90 3.26 -1.27 13.49
C TRP A 90 1.93 -1.27 12.72
N LYS A 91 0.82 -1.51 13.44
CA LYS A 91 -0.52 -1.73 12.87
C LYS A 91 -1.34 -0.44 12.70
N GLY A 92 -0.87 0.65 13.30
CA GLY A 92 -1.60 1.91 13.40
C GLY A 92 -2.73 1.89 14.42
N LYS A 93 -2.95 3.04 15.07
CA LYS A 93 -4.23 3.33 15.71
C LYS A 93 -5.04 4.14 14.71
N ILE A 94 -6.01 3.49 14.09
CA ILE A 94 -7.08 4.20 13.39
C ILE A 94 -7.87 4.92 14.49
N ARG A 95 -7.72 6.24 14.57
CA ARG A 95 -8.75 7.10 15.16
C ARG A 95 -9.81 7.36 14.11
#